data_AF-A0A9P5ZGA0-F1
#
_entry.id   AF-A0A9P5ZGA0-F1
#
_cell.length_a   1.000
_cell.length_b   1.000
_cell.length_c   1.000
_cell.angle_alpha   90.00
_cell.angle_beta   90.00
_cell.angle_gamma   90.00
#
_symmetry.space_group_name_H-M   'P 1'
#
loop_
_entity.id
_entity.type
_entity.pdbx_description
1 polymer ?
#
loop_
_entity_poly.entity_id
_entity_poly.type
_entity_poly.pdbx_seq_one_letter_code
_entity_poly.pdbx_strand_id
1 'polypeptide(L)'
;MCDKLYLLNGIVYIVSDHPSAIPDLRFIYSTGAYIEEGNPSPDSRLPTSEDIQVISTKTAARLFGTGAHVIDGVSFLVNDPPHITHYYHWAAELWFGFWRTYTSLDLVISAEGNSTLPPARRILFRHLDNHHWRDYASMNQWVLRSSFPSAVMEFKDGWFDRAEMGRAFVFERVIVADRSSAMLSYNYARYQRTAGAPNALPGGMNWWQPIRNNVVQFAGLHSETGGGTTKTPVITYISRQKWGRRMLIPEHHDRLVKALYKLRDDYGYEVNVVNAESMSRKDQIRLAARTTIMMGVHGNGLTSLLWMKPNPRSTVMEFFYPQGFAHDYEYTTRALGMVHYGFWDAEHFTSPSLPIPRYVDGFQGNEIPINADAVVNLCIHRLSLEEEVDD
;
A
#
# COMPACT_ATOMS: atom_id res chain seq x y z
N MET A 1 -9.61 7.44 12.40
CA MET A 1 -11.03 7.51 11.97
C MET A 1 -11.72 8.52 12.85
N CYS A 2 -12.60 9.32 12.28
CA CYS A 2 -13.45 10.25 13.01
C CYS A 2 -14.91 10.06 12.57
N ASP A 3 -15.81 9.86 13.53
CA ASP A 3 -17.24 10.01 13.29
C ASP A 3 -17.62 11.48 13.50
N LYS A 4 -18.48 12.03 12.64
CA LYS A 4 -18.89 13.45 12.66
C LYS A 4 -17.70 14.41 12.56
N LEU A 5 -16.98 14.37 11.43
CA LEU A 5 -15.94 15.36 11.12
C LEU A 5 -16.59 16.57 10.44
N TYR A 6 -16.40 17.76 10.99
CA TYR A 6 -17.03 18.98 10.49
C TYR A 6 -16.04 19.78 9.62
N LEU A 7 -16.58 20.52 8.65
CA LEU A 7 -15.84 21.42 7.78
C LEU A 7 -16.57 22.76 7.72
N LEU A 8 -15.87 23.86 7.98
CA LEU A 8 -16.37 25.22 7.80
C LEU A 8 -15.20 26.12 7.40
N ASN A 9 -15.37 26.92 6.35
CA ASN A 9 -14.36 27.87 5.85
C ASN A 9 -12.99 27.23 5.59
N GLY A 10 -12.97 25.97 5.16
CA GLY A 10 -11.74 25.21 4.88
C GLY A 10 -11.06 24.60 6.12
N ILE A 11 -11.57 24.88 7.32
CA ILE A 11 -11.04 24.37 8.60
C ILE A 11 -11.81 23.12 9.01
N VAL A 12 -11.07 22.10 9.46
CA VAL A 12 -11.64 20.87 10.01
C VAL A 12 -11.96 21.03 11.50
N TYR A 13 -13.12 20.55 11.94
CA TYR A 13 -13.51 20.60 13.35
C TYR A 13 -13.90 19.23 13.90
N ILE A 14 -13.41 18.94 15.09
CA ILE A 14 -13.88 17.85 15.95
C ILE A 14 -14.69 18.48 17.08
N VAL A 15 -15.97 18.09 17.21
CA VAL A 15 -16.84 18.61 18.26
C VAL A 15 -16.84 17.65 19.44
N SER A 16 -16.35 18.09 20.60
CA SER A 16 -16.31 17.30 21.83
C SER A 16 -16.29 18.20 23.05
N ASP A 17 -17.14 17.90 24.04
CA ASP A 17 -17.08 18.51 25.38
C ASP A 17 -16.04 17.83 26.29
N HIS A 18 -15.36 16.80 25.77
CA HIS A 18 -14.25 16.09 26.41
C HIS A 18 -13.00 16.14 25.51
N PRO A 19 -12.36 17.31 25.35
CA PRO A 19 -11.22 17.45 24.45
C PRO A 19 -10.03 16.56 24.84
N SER A 20 -9.88 16.21 26.11
CA SER A 20 -8.84 15.29 26.60
C SER A 20 -8.99 13.84 26.11
N ALA A 21 -10.18 13.45 25.62
CA ALA A 21 -10.40 12.14 25.00
C ALA A 21 -10.00 12.11 23.52
N ILE A 22 -9.77 13.28 22.91
CA ILE A 22 -9.31 13.39 21.53
C ILE A 22 -7.78 13.28 21.53
N PRO A 23 -7.18 12.41 20.69
CA PRO A 23 -5.73 12.38 20.53
C PRO A 23 -5.20 13.76 20.14
N ASP A 24 -3.93 14.02 20.48
CA ASP A 24 -3.25 15.23 20.02
C ASP A 24 -3.38 15.36 18.49
N LEU A 25 -3.83 16.53 18.03
CA LEU A 25 -4.17 16.80 16.63
C LEU A 25 -2.99 16.55 15.69
N ARG A 26 -1.75 16.65 16.18
CA ARG A 26 -0.55 16.33 15.38
C ARG A 26 -0.54 14.90 14.85
N PHE A 27 -1.23 13.97 15.52
CA PHE A 27 -1.35 12.57 15.09
C PHE A 27 -2.60 12.31 14.23
N ILE A 28 -3.42 13.33 13.97
CA ILE A 28 -4.66 13.23 13.19
C ILE A 28 -4.54 13.95 11.86
N TYR A 29 -3.93 15.15 11.85
CA TYR A 29 -3.92 16.05 10.71
C TYR A 29 -2.65 16.92 10.67
N SER A 30 -2.38 17.52 9.51
CA SER A 30 -1.24 18.41 9.25
C SER A 30 -1.63 19.59 8.37
N THR A 31 -0.69 20.51 8.13
CA THR A 31 -0.84 21.62 7.18
C THR A 31 -0.93 21.16 5.72
N GLY A 32 -0.60 19.90 5.42
CA GLY A 32 -0.53 19.38 4.05
C GLY A 32 0.64 19.92 3.23
N ALA A 33 1.63 20.53 3.87
CA ALA A 33 2.83 21.05 3.22
C ALA A 33 3.66 19.93 2.56
N TYR A 34 4.34 20.27 1.44
CA TYR A 34 5.25 19.36 0.76
C TYR A 34 6.38 18.90 1.67
N ILE A 35 6.81 17.66 1.45
CA ILE A 35 7.95 17.06 2.14
C ILE A 35 9.11 17.09 1.14
N GLU A 36 10.01 18.07 1.30
CA GLU A 36 11.19 18.22 0.45
C GLU A 36 12.43 17.61 1.12
N GLU A 37 13.33 17.01 0.34
CA GLU A 37 14.65 16.64 0.82
C GLU A 37 15.45 17.93 1.10
N GLY A 38 15.62 18.26 2.38
CA GLY A 38 16.46 19.38 2.82
C GLY A 38 15.75 20.61 3.41
N ASN A 39 14.40 20.68 3.48
CA ASN A 39 13.65 21.69 4.29
C ASN A 39 12.11 21.40 4.30
N PRO A 40 11.26 21.94 5.22
CA PRO A 40 11.46 22.71 6.45
C PRO A 40 11.38 21.84 7.72
N SER A 41 11.60 22.42 8.92
CA SER A 41 11.49 21.73 10.21
C SER A 41 10.22 20.87 10.28
N PRO A 42 10.27 19.62 10.81
CA PRO A 42 9.07 18.81 11.07
C PRO A 42 7.93 19.58 11.75
N ASP A 43 8.27 20.60 12.55
CA ASP A 43 7.31 21.44 13.25
C ASP A 43 6.46 22.33 12.33
N SER A 44 6.99 22.73 11.17
CA SER A 44 6.25 23.52 10.18
C SER A 44 5.08 22.76 9.53
N ARG A 45 5.07 21.43 9.69
CA ARG A 45 4.01 20.55 9.20
C ARG A 45 2.96 20.25 10.28
N LEU A 46 3.16 20.70 11.51
CA LEU A 46 2.18 20.53 12.57
C LEU A 46 0.93 21.35 12.27
N PRO A 47 -0.27 20.79 12.54
CA PRO A 47 -1.51 21.49 12.25
C PRO A 47 -1.63 22.76 13.11
N THR A 48 -2.22 23.78 12.52
CA THR A 48 -2.60 25.01 13.23
C THR A 48 -4.12 25.09 13.43
N SER A 49 -4.59 26.15 14.07
CA SER A 49 -6.03 26.44 14.14
C SER A 49 -6.66 26.72 12.76
N GLU A 50 -5.87 26.98 11.73
CA GLU A 50 -6.34 27.14 10.35
C GLU A 50 -6.54 25.79 9.64
N ASP A 51 -6.05 24.69 10.23
CA ASP A 51 -6.16 23.34 9.66
C ASP A 51 -7.22 22.51 10.36
N ILE A 52 -7.09 22.38 11.69
CA ILE A 52 -7.97 21.55 12.50
C ILE A 52 -8.13 22.10 13.92
N GLN A 53 -9.35 22.01 14.48
CA GLN A 53 -9.64 22.43 15.84
C GLN A 53 -10.54 21.43 16.59
N VAL A 54 -10.32 21.28 17.90
CA VAL A 54 -11.31 20.65 18.80
C VAL A 54 -12.11 21.74 19.47
N ILE A 55 -13.44 21.71 19.32
CA ILE A 55 -14.35 22.71 19.88
C ILE A 55 -15.46 22.05 20.70
N SER A 56 -15.99 22.77 21.70
CA SER A 56 -17.14 22.30 22.48
C SER A 56 -18.44 22.37 21.67
N THR A 57 -19.46 21.64 22.11
CA THR A 57 -20.80 21.69 21.51
C THR A 57 -21.40 23.10 21.54
N LYS A 58 -21.16 23.85 22.62
CA LYS A 58 -21.55 25.26 22.75
C LYS A 58 -20.89 26.15 21.70
N THR A 59 -19.59 25.98 21.49
CA THR A 59 -18.85 26.74 20.47
C THR A 59 -19.31 26.34 19.06
N ALA A 60 -19.52 25.05 18.82
CA ALA A 60 -20.06 24.53 17.57
C ALA A 60 -21.45 25.11 17.25
N ALA A 61 -22.37 25.17 18.22
CA ALA A 61 -23.69 25.78 18.03
C ALA A 61 -23.61 27.26 17.64
N ARG A 62 -22.64 27.99 18.20
CA ARG A 62 -22.40 29.40 17.85
C ARG A 62 -21.80 29.55 16.44
N LEU A 63 -20.85 28.69 16.07
CA LEU A 63 -20.14 28.76 14.79
C LEU A 63 -20.98 28.22 13.62
N PHE A 64 -21.65 27.08 13.81
CA PHE A 64 -22.40 26.39 12.76
C PHE A 64 -23.85 26.89 12.65
N GLY A 65 -24.33 27.64 13.65
CA GLY A 65 -25.68 28.22 13.66
C GLY A 65 -26.75 27.13 13.78
N THR A 66 -27.69 27.10 12.82
CA THR A 66 -28.85 26.19 12.86
C THR A 66 -28.51 24.73 12.52
N GLY A 67 -27.29 24.43 12.08
CA GLY A 67 -26.84 23.06 11.85
C GLY A 67 -25.70 22.95 10.83
N ALA A 68 -25.33 21.72 10.51
CA ALA A 68 -24.37 21.40 9.46
C ALA A 68 -25.04 20.50 8.40
N HIS A 69 -24.71 20.72 7.14
CA HIS A 69 -25.18 19.88 6.04
C HIS A 69 -24.51 18.51 6.10
N VAL A 70 -25.31 17.46 6.22
CA VAL A 70 -24.80 16.09 6.36
C VAL A 70 -24.30 15.57 5.02
N ILE A 71 -23.10 15.02 5.04
CA ILE A 71 -22.52 14.23 3.96
C ILE A 71 -22.49 12.78 4.44
N ASP A 72 -23.35 11.96 3.84
CA ASP A 72 -23.63 10.60 4.29
C ASP A 72 -22.58 9.57 3.86
N GLY A 73 -22.47 8.50 4.64
CA GLY A 73 -21.63 7.36 4.37
C GLY A 73 -20.14 7.60 4.63
N VAL A 74 -19.33 6.63 4.19
CA VAL A 74 -17.89 6.58 4.49
C VAL A 74 -17.11 7.41 3.48
N SER A 75 -16.30 8.33 4.01
CA SER A 75 -15.41 9.19 3.24
C SER A 75 -13.95 8.88 3.56
N PHE A 76 -13.12 8.70 2.55
CA PHE A 76 -11.67 8.64 2.72
C PHE A 76 -11.08 10.00 2.36
N LEU A 77 -10.57 10.72 3.35
CA LEU A 77 -9.97 12.04 3.19
C LEU A 77 -8.45 11.92 3.09
N VAL A 78 -7.89 12.44 2.00
CA VAL A 78 -6.46 12.52 1.73
C VAL A 78 -6.02 13.97 1.94
N ASN A 79 -5.29 14.20 3.03
CA ASN A 79 -4.64 15.48 3.34
C ASN A 79 -3.18 15.53 2.84
N ASP A 80 -2.72 14.50 2.14
CA ASP A 80 -1.36 14.45 1.60
C ASP A 80 -1.13 15.51 0.51
N PRO A 81 0.08 16.09 0.42
CA PRO A 81 0.51 16.80 -0.78
C PRO A 81 0.60 15.83 -1.99
N PRO A 82 0.67 16.35 -3.22
CA PRO A 82 0.84 15.55 -4.44
C PRO A 82 2.06 14.60 -4.41
N HIS A 83 1.85 13.35 -3.98
CA HIS A 83 2.85 12.28 -3.93
C HIS A 83 2.31 10.92 -4.44
N ILE A 84 1.01 10.83 -4.70
CA ILE A 84 0.32 9.56 -4.99
C ILE A 84 0.25 9.20 -6.48
N THR A 85 1.00 9.93 -7.32
CA THR A 85 1.10 9.77 -8.79
C THR A 85 1.82 8.49 -9.22
N HIS A 86 2.34 7.70 -8.28
CA HIS A 86 2.96 6.41 -8.58
C HIS A 86 2.14 5.28 -7.99
N TYR A 87 2.05 4.17 -8.75
CA TYR A 87 1.29 2.98 -8.38
C TYR A 87 1.61 2.46 -6.96
N TYR A 88 2.89 2.45 -6.57
CA TYR A 88 3.30 2.05 -5.23
C TYR A 88 2.70 2.97 -4.13
N HIS A 89 2.91 4.29 -4.22
CA HIS A 89 2.41 5.24 -3.24
C HIS A 89 0.88 5.24 -3.15
N TRP A 90 0.20 4.96 -4.28
CA TRP A 90 -1.24 4.78 -4.29
C TRP A 90 -1.68 3.46 -3.65
N ALA A 91 -1.24 2.32 -4.17
CA ALA A 91 -1.81 1.02 -3.81
C ALA A 91 -1.20 0.43 -2.53
N ALA A 92 0.13 0.49 -2.37
CA ALA A 92 0.85 -0.14 -1.27
C ALA A 92 1.03 0.78 -0.05
N GLU A 93 0.83 2.11 -0.19
CA GLU A 93 0.85 3.04 0.93
C GLU A 93 -0.53 3.61 1.25
N LEU A 94 -1.10 4.42 0.36
CA LEU A 94 -2.35 5.12 0.65
C LEU A 94 -3.54 4.16 0.79
N TRP A 95 -3.79 3.34 -0.24
CA TRP A 95 -4.92 2.42 -0.28
C TRP A 95 -4.80 1.31 0.76
N PHE A 96 -3.59 0.76 0.88
CA PHE A 96 -3.23 -0.22 1.91
C PHE A 96 -3.49 0.33 3.32
N GLY A 97 -3.01 1.54 3.60
CA GLY A 97 -3.19 2.20 4.90
C GLY A 97 -4.64 2.55 5.20
N PHE A 98 -5.38 3.10 4.22
CA PHE A 98 -6.81 3.39 4.37
C PHE A 98 -7.60 2.14 4.70
N TRP A 99 -7.43 1.10 3.88
CA TRP A 99 -8.20 -0.12 4.06
C TRP A 99 -7.84 -0.78 5.37
N ARG A 100 -6.54 -0.88 5.72
CA ARG A 100 -6.11 -1.42 7.00
C ARG A 100 -6.67 -0.68 8.22
N THR A 101 -6.76 0.65 8.12
CA THR A 101 -7.38 1.50 9.16
C THR A 101 -8.87 1.22 9.26
N TYR A 102 -9.55 1.11 8.12
CA TYR A 102 -11.00 0.96 8.12
C TYR A 102 -11.44 -0.44 8.59
N THR A 103 -10.74 -1.48 8.14
CA THR A 103 -10.98 -2.86 8.57
C THR A 103 -10.62 -3.13 10.02
N SER A 104 -10.00 -2.19 10.75
CA SER A 104 -9.83 -2.35 12.19
C SER A 104 -11.16 -2.36 12.95
N LEU A 105 -12.26 -1.95 12.29
CA LEU A 105 -13.62 -2.04 12.81
C LEU A 105 -14.28 -3.40 12.57
N ASP A 106 -13.72 -4.24 11.70
CA ASP A 106 -14.29 -5.54 11.33
C ASP A 106 -13.25 -6.65 11.55
N LEU A 107 -13.38 -7.30 12.71
CA LEU A 107 -12.44 -8.33 13.14
C LEU A 107 -12.74 -9.70 12.55
N VAL A 108 -13.85 -9.87 11.83
CA VAL A 108 -14.38 -11.17 11.39
C VAL A 108 -14.43 -11.31 9.87
N ILE A 109 -13.63 -10.50 9.14
CA ILE A 109 -13.50 -10.61 7.69
C ILE A 109 -13.11 -12.06 7.31
N SER A 110 -13.94 -12.69 6.48
CA SER A 110 -13.77 -14.10 6.11
C SER A 110 -12.59 -14.29 5.13
N ALA A 111 -12.15 -15.54 4.93
CA ALA A 111 -11.08 -15.85 3.98
C ALA A 111 -11.46 -15.52 2.52
N GLU A 112 -12.76 -15.53 2.23
CA GLU A 112 -13.37 -15.13 0.96
C GLU A 112 -13.46 -13.60 0.82
N GLY A 113 -13.05 -12.84 1.83
CA GLY A 113 -13.05 -11.37 1.80
C GLY A 113 -14.42 -10.75 2.01
N ASN A 114 -15.33 -11.42 2.71
CA ASN A 114 -16.60 -10.82 3.09
C ASN A 114 -16.40 -9.91 4.30
N SER A 115 -16.77 -8.64 4.17
CA SER A 115 -16.76 -7.65 5.25
C SER A 115 -18.16 -7.11 5.49
N THR A 116 -18.45 -6.78 6.75
CA THR A 116 -19.68 -6.10 7.17
C THR A 116 -19.62 -4.58 6.99
N LEU A 117 -18.44 -4.04 6.67
CA LEU A 117 -18.22 -2.62 6.49
C LEU A 117 -18.83 -2.12 5.18
N PRO A 118 -19.58 -1.01 5.18
CA PRO A 118 -20.06 -0.41 3.95
C PRO A 118 -18.88 0.08 3.08
N PRO A 119 -18.98 -0.02 1.74
CA PRO A 119 -17.93 0.47 0.86
C PRO A 119 -17.78 1.99 0.97
N ALA A 120 -16.57 2.49 0.69
CA ALA A 120 -16.32 3.93 0.63
C ALA A 120 -17.24 4.57 -0.43
N ARG A 121 -18.00 5.59 -0.04
CA ARG A 121 -18.85 6.36 -0.96
C ARG A 121 -18.06 7.43 -1.70
N ARG A 122 -16.98 7.90 -1.08
CA ARG A 122 -16.22 9.04 -1.59
C ARG A 122 -14.77 9.05 -1.14
N ILE A 123 -13.91 9.48 -2.05
CA ILE A 123 -12.49 9.76 -1.80
C ILE A 123 -12.28 11.25 -2.04
N LEU A 124 -11.80 11.96 -1.03
CA LEU A 124 -11.66 13.41 -1.00
C LEU A 124 -10.18 13.75 -1.00
N PHE A 125 -9.70 14.53 -1.97
CA PHE A 125 -8.32 15.00 -2.02
C PHE A 125 -8.27 16.50 -1.77
N ARG A 126 -7.63 16.92 -0.67
CA ARG A 126 -7.55 18.35 -0.31
C ARG A 126 -6.56 19.12 -1.17
N HIS A 127 -5.41 18.52 -1.49
CA HIS A 127 -4.30 19.21 -2.18
C HIS A 127 -4.04 18.73 -3.61
N LEU A 128 -4.84 17.79 -4.11
CA LEU A 128 -4.67 17.18 -5.42
C LEU A 128 -5.80 17.59 -6.36
N ASP A 129 -5.47 17.82 -7.62
CA ASP A 129 -6.46 17.98 -8.67
C ASP A 129 -6.74 16.66 -9.41
N ASN A 130 -7.74 16.69 -10.29
CA ASN A 130 -8.13 15.52 -11.06
C ASN A 130 -7.03 15.04 -12.02
N HIS A 131 -6.06 15.85 -12.42
CA HIS A 131 -5.04 15.47 -13.40
C HIS A 131 -3.89 14.69 -12.76
N HIS A 132 -3.55 14.99 -11.50
CA HIS A 132 -2.33 14.53 -10.84
C HIS A 132 -2.51 13.35 -9.87
N TRP A 133 -3.54 12.51 -10.02
CA TRP A 133 -3.64 11.26 -9.24
C TRP A 133 -3.40 10.00 -10.09
N ARG A 134 -3.41 10.12 -11.42
CA ARG A 134 -3.21 8.99 -12.34
C ARG A 134 -1.72 8.70 -12.46
N ASP A 135 -1.36 7.43 -12.38
CA ASP A 135 0.00 6.99 -12.69
C ASP A 135 0.16 6.70 -14.18
N TYR A 136 1.41 6.69 -14.66
CA TYR A 136 1.72 6.45 -16.07
C TYR A 136 1.30 5.05 -16.55
N ALA A 137 1.25 4.04 -15.66
CA ALA A 137 0.78 2.70 -16.00
C ALA A 137 -0.75 2.55 -15.88
N SER A 138 -1.43 3.62 -15.47
CA SER A 138 -2.88 3.68 -15.24
C SER A 138 -3.42 2.58 -14.31
N MET A 139 -2.60 2.19 -13.33
CA MET A 139 -2.95 1.21 -12.29
C MET A 139 -3.76 1.84 -11.16
N ASN A 140 -3.55 3.10 -10.80
CA ASN A 140 -4.32 3.82 -9.79
C ASN A 140 -5.81 3.81 -10.14
N GLN A 141 -6.14 4.11 -11.40
CA GLN A 141 -7.52 4.06 -11.90
C GLN A 141 -8.09 2.64 -11.82
N TRP A 142 -7.30 1.64 -12.19
CA TRP A 142 -7.73 0.24 -12.15
C TRP A 142 -8.06 -0.19 -10.72
N VAL A 143 -7.13 0.04 -9.79
CA VAL A 143 -7.29 -0.34 -8.37
C VAL A 143 -8.48 0.35 -7.76
N LEU A 144 -8.64 1.66 -7.95
CA LEU A 144 -9.76 2.40 -7.37
C LEU A 144 -11.10 1.89 -7.90
N ARG A 145 -11.25 1.82 -9.23
CA ARG A 145 -12.52 1.50 -9.88
C ARG A 145 -12.93 0.05 -9.71
N SER A 146 -11.98 -0.85 -9.50
CA SER A 146 -12.28 -2.24 -9.14
C SER A 146 -12.56 -2.40 -7.64
N SER A 147 -11.85 -1.67 -6.76
CA SER A 147 -12.07 -1.75 -5.30
C SER A 147 -13.43 -1.21 -4.88
N PHE A 148 -13.79 0.00 -5.33
CA PHE A 148 -15.08 0.65 -5.04
C PHE A 148 -15.66 1.28 -6.31
N PRO A 149 -16.38 0.49 -7.14
CA PRO A 149 -16.90 0.96 -8.43
C PRO A 149 -17.81 2.19 -8.33
N SER A 150 -18.53 2.34 -7.21
CA SER A 150 -19.49 3.42 -6.97
C SER A 150 -18.90 4.64 -6.24
N ALA A 151 -17.60 4.61 -5.87
CA ALA A 151 -16.99 5.71 -5.15
C ALA A 151 -16.86 6.96 -6.04
N VAL A 152 -17.29 8.09 -5.50
CA VAL A 152 -17.09 9.42 -6.11
C VAL A 152 -15.73 9.96 -5.69
N MET A 153 -15.03 10.61 -6.60
CA MET A 153 -13.80 11.33 -6.28
C MET A 153 -14.08 12.82 -6.25
N GLU A 154 -13.60 13.48 -5.21
CA GLU A 154 -13.63 14.94 -5.11
C GLU A 154 -12.20 15.44 -4.91
N PHE A 155 -11.86 16.53 -5.58
CA PHE A 155 -10.51 17.08 -5.63
C PHE A 155 -10.47 18.46 -4.96
N LYS A 156 -9.29 19.09 -4.95
CA LYS A 156 -9.03 20.37 -4.25
C LYS A 156 -10.09 21.45 -4.53
N ASP A 157 -10.60 21.52 -5.76
CA ASP A 157 -11.59 22.53 -6.15
C ASP A 157 -12.92 22.34 -5.39
N GLY A 158 -13.37 21.08 -5.21
CA GLY A 158 -14.56 20.78 -4.41
C GLY A 158 -14.37 21.02 -2.91
N TRP A 159 -13.12 21.05 -2.43
CA TRP A 159 -12.80 21.50 -1.07
C TRP A 159 -12.93 23.03 -0.97
N PHE A 160 -12.37 23.76 -1.95
CA PHE A 160 -12.48 25.22 -2.01
C PHE A 160 -13.92 25.69 -2.13
N ASP A 161 -14.73 25.06 -2.98
CA ASP A 161 -16.16 25.38 -3.11
C ASP A 161 -16.87 25.31 -1.75
N ARG A 162 -16.62 24.25 -0.96
CA ARG A 162 -17.20 24.12 0.39
C ARG A 162 -16.66 25.14 1.38
N ALA A 163 -15.38 25.49 1.28
CA ALA A 163 -14.78 26.51 2.11
C ALA A 163 -15.41 27.88 1.86
N GLU A 164 -15.69 28.21 0.59
CA GLU A 164 -16.25 29.52 0.19
C GLU A 164 -17.75 29.65 0.44
N MET A 165 -18.49 28.54 0.58
CA MET A 165 -19.93 28.56 0.83
C MET A 165 -20.34 29.21 2.17
N GLY A 166 -19.42 29.34 3.14
CA GLY A 166 -19.73 29.90 4.46
C GLY A 166 -20.75 29.07 5.25
N ARG A 167 -20.87 27.77 4.93
CA ARG A 167 -21.80 26.83 5.58
C ARG A 167 -21.02 25.64 6.15
N ALA A 168 -21.46 25.18 7.33
CA ALA A 168 -20.88 24.01 7.95
C ALA A 168 -21.35 22.73 7.24
N PHE A 169 -20.43 21.83 6.95
CA PHE A 169 -20.69 20.47 6.52
C PHE A 169 -20.27 19.49 7.61
N VAL A 170 -20.93 18.33 7.68
CA VAL A 170 -20.54 17.24 8.58
C VAL A 170 -20.50 15.92 7.84
N PHE A 171 -19.33 15.29 7.81
CA PHE A 171 -19.15 13.95 7.28
C PHE A 171 -19.52 12.93 8.37
N GLU A 172 -20.37 11.97 8.04
CA GLU A 172 -20.79 10.95 9.01
C GLU A 172 -19.62 10.13 9.55
N ARG A 173 -18.76 9.64 8.64
CA ARG A 173 -17.55 8.89 8.98
C ARG A 173 -16.43 9.22 8.02
N VAL A 174 -15.27 9.55 8.58
CA VAL A 174 -14.06 9.88 7.83
C VAL A 174 -12.89 9.01 8.26
N ILE A 175 -12.24 8.39 7.29
CA ILE A 175 -10.89 7.85 7.45
C ILE A 175 -9.93 8.89 6.86
N VAL A 176 -8.99 9.36 7.67
CA VAL A 176 -8.04 10.40 7.27
C VAL A 176 -6.69 9.73 6.97
N ALA A 177 -6.14 10.00 5.80
CA ALA A 177 -4.75 9.76 5.48
C ALA A 177 -4.01 11.09 5.50
N ASP A 178 -3.00 11.15 6.36
CA ASP A 178 -2.09 12.27 6.48
C ASP A 178 -0.68 11.74 6.69
N ARG A 179 0.17 11.89 5.67
CA ARG A 179 1.55 11.42 5.65
C ARG A 179 2.38 12.11 6.72
N SER A 180 2.23 13.41 6.94
CA SER A 180 3.00 14.16 7.93
C SER A 180 2.68 13.71 9.36
N SER A 181 1.41 13.50 9.68
CA SER A 181 0.99 12.94 10.96
C SER A 181 1.41 11.49 11.12
N ALA A 182 1.30 10.67 10.06
CA ALA A 182 1.73 9.27 10.09
C ALA A 182 3.24 9.13 10.37
N MET A 183 4.06 10.08 9.89
CA MET A 183 5.51 10.11 10.15
C MET A 183 5.88 10.21 11.63
N LEU A 184 4.97 10.72 12.48
CA LEU A 184 5.19 10.82 13.93
C LEU A 184 4.94 9.50 14.66
N SER A 185 4.39 8.49 13.98
CA SER A 185 4.05 7.21 14.60
C SER A 185 5.29 6.33 14.83
N TYR A 186 5.24 5.53 15.90
CA TYR A 186 6.28 4.55 16.21
C TYR A 186 6.56 3.59 15.04
N ASN A 187 5.51 3.10 14.38
CA ASN A 187 5.67 2.18 13.25
C ASN A 187 6.25 2.86 12.01
N TYR A 188 5.99 4.15 11.78
CA TYR A 188 6.70 4.86 10.72
C TYR A 188 8.19 4.96 11.03
N ALA A 189 8.59 5.26 12.26
CA ALA A 189 10.01 5.30 12.63
C ALA A 189 10.73 3.95 12.39
N ARG A 190 10.01 2.83 12.55
CA ARG A 190 10.53 1.48 12.31
C ARG A 190 10.62 1.10 10.84
N TYR A 191 9.59 1.38 10.06
CA TYR A 191 9.44 0.86 8.70
C TYR A 191 9.60 1.93 7.61
N GLN A 192 9.62 3.21 7.98
CA GLN A 192 9.61 4.36 7.07
C GLN A 192 8.43 4.37 6.09
N ARG A 193 7.32 3.71 6.43
CA ARG A 193 6.11 3.62 5.59
C ARG A 193 4.90 4.13 6.33
N THR A 194 4.07 4.94 5.68
CA THR A 194 2.83 5.49 6.29
C THR A 194 1.81 4.40 6.56
N ALA A 195 1.73 3.38 5.69
CA ALA A 195 0.99 2.14 5.91
C ALA A 195 1.45 1.35 7.16
N GLY A 196 2.64 1.69 7.68
CA GLY A 196 3.18 1.31 9.00
C GLY A 196 2.22 1.58 10.16
N ALA A 197 1.69 2.80 10.21
CA ALA A 197 0.92 3.32 11.32
C ALA A 197 -0.33 2.47 11.63
N PRO A 198 -1.24 2.19 10.68
CA PRO A 198 -2.47 1.47 10.97
C PRO A 198 -2.29 -0.01 11.29
N ASN A 199 -1.11 -0.60 11.06
CA ASN A 199 -0.88 -2.01 11.41
C ASN A 199 -0.76 -2.26 12.93
N ALA A 200 -0.67 -1.21 13.75
CA ALA A 200 -0.82 -1.33 15.21
C ALA A 200 -2.28 -1.51 15.66
N LEU A 201 -3.26 -1.24 14.77
CA LEU A 201 -4.68 -1.37 15.09
C LEU A 201 -5.09 -2.84 15.15
N PRO A 202 -6.20 -3.20 15.82
CA PRO A 202 -6.74 -4.55 15.72
C PRO A 202 -7.16 -4.89 14.28
N GLY A 203 -7.28 -6.18 13.95
CA GLY A 203 -7.72 -6.64 12.63
C GLY A 203 -7.48 -8.13 12.42
N GLY A 204 -8.33 -8.77 11.63
CA GLY A 204 -8.15 -10.17 11.22
C GLY A 204 -7.08 -10.32 10.13
N MET A 205 -6.57 -11.54 9.94
CA MET A 205 -5.55 -11.84 8.91
C MET A 205 -6.03 -11.59 7.47
N ASN A 206 -7.35 -11.66 7.25
CA ASN A 206 -7.96 -11.53 5.92
C ASN A 206 -8.28 -10.08 5.53
N TRP A 207 -7.80 -9.10 6.28
CA TRP A 207 -8.18 -7.70 6.13
C TRP A 207 -8.02 -7.19 4.69
N TRP A 208 -7.02 -7.65 3.92
CA TRP A 208 -6.80 -7.23 2.53
C TRP A 208 -7.65 -7.98 1.49
N GLN A 209 -8.21 -9.14 1.84
CA GLN A 209 -8.95 -10.00 0.90
C GLN A 209 -10.10 -9.30 0.16
N PRO A 210 -10.92 -8.43 0.79
CA PRO A 210 -12.00 -7.72 0.09
C PRO A 210 -11.48 -6.89 -1.11
N ILE A 211 -10.39 -6.13 -0.91
CA ILE A 211 -9.79 -5.31 -1.96
C ILE A 211 -9.16 -6.19 -3.03
N ARG A 212 -8.35 -7.17 -2.59
CA ARG A 212 -7.70 -8.12 -3.51
C ARG A 212 -8.73 -8.82 -4.40
N ASN A 213 -9.78 -9.37 -3.81
CA ASN A 213 -10.77 -10.17 -4.51
C ASN A 213 -11.52 -9.34 -5.55
N ASN A 214 -11.91 -8.11 -5.21
CA ASN A 214 -12.55 -7.21 -6.17
C ASN A 214 -11.62 -6.89 -7.37
N VAL A 215 -10.34 -6.59 -7.10
CA VAL A 215 -9.35 -6.27 -8.14
C VAL A 215 -9.06 -7.48 -9.04
N VAL A 216 -8.90 -8.67 -8.45
CA VAL A 216 -8.63 -9.94 -9.16
C VAL A 216 -9.86 -10.39 -9.97
N GLN A 217 -11.06 -10.27 -9.41
CA GLN A 217 -12.31 -10.58 -10.11
C GLN A 217 -12.57 -9.63 -11.28
N PHE A 218 -12.27 -8.34 -11.10
CA PHE A 218 -12.36 -7.38 -12.20
C PHE A 218 -11.36 -7.68 -13.34
N ALA A 219 -10.22 -8.30 -13.03
CA ALA A 219 -9.31 -8.85 -14.04
C ALA A 219 -9.82 -10.16 -14.68
N GLY A 220 -10.98 -10.68 -14.26
CA GLY A 220 -11.63 -11.86 -14.83
C GLY A 220 -11.11 -13.19 -14.29
N LEU A 221 -10.67 -13.23 -13.03
CA LEU A 221 -10.27 -14.45 -12.32
C LEU A 221 -11.18 -14.71 -11.12
N HIS A 222 -11.20 -15.94 -10.62
CA HIS A 222 -11.87 -16.26 -9.37
C HIS A 222 -11.09 -15.71 -8.17
N SER A 223 -11.76 -15.33 -7.07
CA SER A 223 -11.12 -14.80 -5.85
C SER A 223 -10.06 -15.75 -5.28
N GLU A 224 -10.34 -17.05 -5.31
CA GLU A 224 -9.45 -18.12 -4.80
C GLU A 224 -8.26 -18.44 -5.69
N THR A 225 -8.07 -17.71 -6.79
CA THR A 225 -6.88 -17.87 -7.62
C THR A 225 -5.62 -17.61 -6.79
N GLY A 226 -4.66 -18.53 -6.85
CA GLY A 226 -3.41 -18.50 -6.10
C GLY A 226 -3.47 -19.05 -4.67
N GLY A 227 -4.66 -19.39 -4.16
CA GLY A 227 -4.80 -19.85 -2.76
C GLY A 227 -4.42 -21.31 -2.51
N GLY A 228 -4.57 -22.17 -3.51
CA GLY A 228 -4.26 -23.60 -3.38
C GLY A 228 -2.77 -23.88 -3.41
N THR A 229 -2.35 -24.86 -2.60
CA THR A 229 -0.97 -25.35 -2.53
C THR A 229 -0.75 -26.63 -3.34
N THR A 230 -1.80 -27.40 -3.62
CA THR A 230 -1.68 -28.64 -4.44
C THR A 230 -1.49 -28.41 -5.95
N LYS A 231 -1.61 -27.16 -6.42
CA LYS A 231 -1.42 -26.82 -7.84
C LYS A 231 0.05 -26.56 -8.15
N THR A 232 0.40 -26.74 -9.42
CA THR A 232 1.71 -26.37 -9.97
C THR A 232 2.12 -24.97 -9.49
N PRO A 233 3.22 -24.84 -8.73
CA PRO A 233 3.70 -23.55 -8.28
C PRO A 233 4.02 -22.61 -9.44
N VAL A 234 3.75 -21.33 -9.24
CA VAL A 234 4.02 -20.28 -10.24
C VAL A 234 5.14 -19.37 -9.73
N ILE A 235 6.29 -19.42 -10.39
CA ILE A 235 7.42 -18.53 -10.16
C ILE A 235 7.35 -17.39 -11.18
N THR A 236 7.39 -16.14 -10.71
CA THR A 236 7.33 -14.96 -11.56
C THR A 236 8.52 -14.04 -11.26
N TYR A 237 9.41 -13.90 -12.24
CA TYR A 237 10.50 -12.95 -12.20
C TYR A 237 10.13 -11.70 -13.02
N ILE A 238 9.99 -10.57 -12.33
CA ILE A 238 9.75 -9.26 -12.91
C ILE A 238 11.11 -8.65 -13.30
N SER A 239 11.49 -8.88 -14.55
CA SER A 239 12.72 -8.37 -15.14
C SER A 239 12.64 -6.87 -15.38
N ARG A 240 13.73 -6.17 -15.02
CA ARG A 240 13.91 -4.74 -15.26
C ARG A 240 14.94 -4.43 -16.34
N GLN A 241 15.45 -5.44 -17.05
CA GLN A 241 16.55 -5.25 -18.02
C GLN A 241 16.22 -4.32 -19.20
N LYS A 242 14.95 -3.93 -19.40
CA LYS A 242 14.55 -2.95 -20.43
C LYS A 242 14.10 -1.59 -19.86
N TRP A 243 14.14 -1.42 -18.53
CA TRP A 243 13.63 -0.22 -17.85
C TRP A 243 14.65 0.93 -17.77
N GLY A 244 15.95 0.64 -17.85
CA GLY A 244 17.03 1.63 -17.86
C GLY A 244 17.54 2.11 -16.49
N ARG A 245 16.93 1.66 -15.38
CA ARG A 245 17.42 1.86 -14.00
C ARG A 245 17.13 0.64 -13.13
N ARG A 246 17.93 0.38 -12.09
CA ARG A 246 17.74 -0.76 -11.16
C ARG A 246 17.71 -2.08 -11.92
N MET A 247 18.79 -2.33 -12.62
CA MET A 247 18.98 -3.54 -13.44
C MET A 247 19.98 -4.47 -12.78
N LEU A 248 19.84 -5.75 -13.06
CA LEU A 248 20.87 -6.72 -12.73
C LEU A 248 22.03 -6.57 -13.71
N ILE A 249 23.21 -6.98 -13.26
CA ILE A 249 24.34 -7.25 -14.16
C ILE A 249 23.86 -8.22 -15.26
N PRO A 250 24.06 -7.91 -16.57
CA PRO A 250 23.49 -8.70 -17.66
C PRO A 250 23.82 -10.20 -17.58
N GLU A 251 25.06 -10.56 -17.26
CA GLU A 251 25.50 -11.95 -17.14
C GLU A 251 24.87 -12.65 -15.92
N HIS A 252 24.53 -11.91 -14.87
CA HIS A 252 23.82 -12.44 -13.71
C HIS A 252 22.34 -12.64 -14.05
N HIS A 253 21.73 -11.71 -14.79
CA HIS A 253 20.37 -11.86 -15.31
C HIS A 253 20.24 -13.11 -16.18
N ASP A 254 21.12 -13.29 -17.17
CA ASP A 254 21.06 -14.42 -18.09
C ASP A 254 21.23 -15.76 -17.36
N ARG A 255 22.14 -15.82 -16.38
CA ARG A 255 22.30 -16.99 -15.51
C ARG A 255 21.06 -17.26 -14.67
N LEU A 256 20.45 -16.23 -14.07
CA LEU A 256 19.22 -16.38 -13.30
C LEU A 256 18.08 -16.90 -14.17
N VAL A 257 17.87 -16.31 -15.36
CA VAL A 257 16.82 -16.75 -16.30
C VAL A 257 17.01 -18.21 -16.70
N LYS A 258 18.24 -18.61 -17.04
CA LYS A 258 18.56 -20.00 -17.37
C LYS A 258 18.30 -20.94 -16.19
N ALA A 259 18.68 -20.55 -14.98
CA ALA A 259 18.49 -21.37 -13.78
C ALA A 259 17.01 -21.50 -13.40
N LEU A 260 16.22 -20.42 -13.53
CA LEU A 260 14.77 -20.48 -13.33
C LEU A 260 14.09 -21.39 -14.35
N TYR A 261 14.47 -21.35 -15.63
CA TYR A 261 13.88 -22.28 -16.61
C TYR A 261 14.26 -23.74 -16.37
N LYS A 262 15.41 -24.02 -15.76
CA LYS A 262 15.70 -25.39 -15.29
C LYS A 262 14.72 -25.86 -14.24
N LEU A 263 14.23 -24.99 -13.34
CA LEU A 263 13.17 -25.38 -12.39
C LEU A 263 11.88 -25.83 -13.09
N ARG A 264 11.54 -25.19 -14.22
CA ARG A 264 10.41 -25.64 -15.06
C ARG A 264 10.70 -27.03 -15.63
N ASP A 265 11.90 -27.24 -16.16
CA ASP A 265 12.27 -28.47 -16.86
C ASP A 265 12.43 -29.67 -15.90
N ASP A 266 13.01 -29.43 -14.71
CA ASP A 266 13.34 -30.47 -13.72
C ASP A 266 12.17 -30.78 -12.77
N TYR A 267 11.37 -29.77 -12.39
CA TYR A 267 10.28 -29.92 -11.40
C TYR A 267 8.88 -29.66 -11.96
N GLY A 268 8.75 -29.25 -13.23
CA GLY A 268 7.45 -28.95 -13.84
C GLY A 268 6.80 -27.65 -13.34
N TYR A 269 7.53 -26.77 -12.65
CA TYR A 269 7.00 -25.48 -12.19
C TYR A 269 6.64 -24.56 -13.35
N GLU A 270 5.65 -23.69 -13.16
CA GLU A 270 5.39 -22.61 -14.10
C GLU A 270 6.35 -21.45 -13.84
N VAL A 271 7.15 -21.09 -14.84
CA VAL A 271 8.16 -20.03 -14.73
C VAL A 271 7.86 -18.93 -15.73
N ASN A 272 7.62 -17.72 -15.22
CA ASN A 272 7.33 -16.53 -16.00
C ASN A 272 8.43 -15.49 -15.80
N VAL A 273 9.23 -15.23 -16.84
CA VAL A 273 10.18 -14.10 -16.87
C VAL A 273 9.54 -12.99 -17.69
N VAL A 274 9.11 -11.92 -17.01
CA VAL A 274 8.29 -10.89 -17.63
C VAL A 274 8.89 -9.51 -17.47
N ASN A 275 8.62 -8.65 -18.44
CA ASN A 275 8.79 -7.22 -18.30
C ASN A 275 7.39 -6.62 -18.07
N ALA A 276 7.14 -6.12 -16.86
CA ALA A 276 5.80 -5.64 -16.50
C ALA A 276 5.34 -4.44 -17.34
N GLU A 277 6.23 -3.55 -17.79
CA GLU A 277 5.82 -2.39 -18.61
C GLU A 277 5.30 -2.78 -19.99
N SER A 278 5.69 -3.96 -20.49
CA SER A 278 5.19 -4.52 -21.75
C SER A 278 3.85 -5.27 -21.63
N MET A 279 3.36 -5.47 -20.40
CA MET A 279 2.13 -6.23 -20.14
C MET A 279 0.93 -5.30 -19.95
N SER A 280 -0.25 -5.76 -20.40
CA SER A 280 -1.50 -5.08 -20.07
C SER A 280 -1.74 -5.14 -18.55
N ARG A 281 -2.42 -4.12 -17.99
CA ARG A 281 -2.81 -4.08 -16.57
C ARG A 281 -3.52 -5.36 -16.15
N LYS A 282 -4.47 -5.83 -16.98
CA LYS A 282 -5.22 -7.06 -16.74
C LYS A 282 -4.28 -8.26 -16.61
N ASP A 283 -3.29 -8.38 -17.50
CA ASP A 283 -2.37 -9.53 -17.49
C ASP A 283 -1.38 -9.45 -16.32
N GLN A 284 -0.95 -8.25 -15.92
CA GLN A 284 -0.14 -8.05 -14.72
C GLN A 284 -0.89 -8.54 -13.47
N ILE A 285 -2.16 -8.15 -13.29
CA ILE A 285 -3.00 -8.61 -12.17
C ILE A 285 -3.21 -10.12 -12.24
N ARG A 286 -3.51 -10.67 -13.42
CA ARG A 286 -3.75 -12.10 -13.60
C ARG A 286 -2.55 -12.96 -13.25
N LEU A 287 -1.36 -12.53 -13.70
CA LEU A 287 -0.11 -13.21 -13.39
C LEU A 287 0.14 -13.16 -11.89
N ALA A 288 0.12 -11.96 -11.29
CA ALA A 288 0.35 -11.77 -9.87
C ALA A 288 -0.63 -12.55 -8.98
N ALA A 289 -1.90 -12.64 -9.37
CA ALA A 289 -2.90 -13.40 -8.64
C ALA A 289 -2.64 -14.91 -8.60
N ARG A 290 -1.93 -15.45 -9.59
CA ARG A 290 -1.55 -16.87 -9.67
C ARG A 290 -0.16 -17.14 -9.08
N THR A 291 0.70 -16.14 -9.02
CA THR A 291 2.07 -16.24 -8.55
C THR A 291 2.15 -16.81 -7.12
N THR A 292 3.01 -17.81 -6.94
CA THR A 292 3.41 -18.37 -5.64
C THR A 292 4.69 -17.71 -5.15
N ILE A 293 5.69 -17.57 -6.02
CA ILE A 293 6.95 -16.85 -5.72
C ILE A 293 7.10 -15.70 -6.70
N MET A 294 7.05 -14.47 -6.20
CA MET A 294 7.35 -13.26 -6.98
C MET A 294 8.76 -12.80 -6.69
N MET A 295 9.53 -12.45 -7.72
CA MET A 295 10.89 -11.96 -7.53
C MET A 295 11.26 -10.84 -8.48
N GLY A 296 12.23 -10.02 -8.08
CA GLY A 296 12.72 -8.93 -8.90
C GLY A 296 13.67 -8.01 -8.15
N VAL A 297 14.32 -7.12 -8.89
CA VAL A 297 15.11 -6.04 -8.30
C VAL A 297 14.17 -5.08 -7.56
N HIS A 298 14.62 -4.55 -6.43
CA HIS A 298 13.86 -3.58 -5.63
C HIS A 298 13.24 -2.46 -6.46
N GLY A 299 12.04 -2.05 -6.06
CA GLY A 299 11.28 -0.98 -6.70
C GLY A 299 9.92 -1.39 -7.27
N ASN A 300 9.27 -0.42 -7.93
CA ASN A 300 7.83 -0.41 -8.23
C ASN A 300 7.28 -1.65 -8.95
N GLY A 301 8.12 -2.43 -9.63
CA GLY A 301 7.71 -3.69 -10.26
C GLY A 301 7.10 -4.69 -9.26
N LEU A 302 7.60 -4.73 -8.02
CA LEU A 302 7.11 -5.66 -6.99
C LEU A 302 5.79 -5.25 -6.35
N THR A 303 5.23 -4.07 -6.67
CA THR A 303 3.92 -3.62 -6.12
C THR A 303 2.80 -4.61 -6.43
N SER A 304 2.94 -5.40 -7.49
CA SER A 304 2.00 -6.46 -7.85
C SER A 304 1.86 -7.58 -6.80
N LEU A 305 2.76 -7.67 -5.82
CA LEU A 305 2.64 -8.59 -4.69
C LEU A 305 1.31 -8.44 -3.94
N LEU A 306 0.70 -7.26 -3.99
CA LEU A 306 -0.61 -6.98 -3.39
C LEU A 306 -1.72 -7.92 -3.89
N TRP A 307 -1.54 -8.54 -5.05
CA TRP A 307 -2.55 -9.38 -5.69
C TRP A 307 -2.31 -10.87 -5.50
N MET A 308 -1.16 -11.27 -4.95
CA MET A 308 -0.90 -12.66 -4.57
C MET A 308 -1.90 -13.09 -3.48
N LYS A 309 -2.32 -14.36 -3.47
CA LYS A 309 -3.13 -14.91 -2.35
C LYS A 309 -2.13 -15.46 -1.32
N PRO A 310 -2.11 -14.95 -0.08
CA PRO A 310 -1.26 -15.50 0.96
C PRO A 310 -1.58 -16.97 1.23
N ASN A 311 -0.53 -17.79 1.25
CA ASN A 311 -0.53 -19.20 1.67
C ASN A 311 0.87 -19.53 2.22
N PRO A 312 1.09 -20.72 2.82
CA PRO A 312 2.38 -21.06 3.44
C PRO A 312 3.60 -21.01 2.51
N ARG A 313 3.42 -21.10 1.19
CA ARG A 313 4.49 -21.04 0.17
C ARG A 313 4.66 -19.65 -0.47
N SER A 314 3.71 -18.75 -0.24
CA SER A 314 3.68 -17.41 -0.84
C SER A 314 4.88 -16.59 -0.41
N THR A 315 5.73 -16.26 -1.38
CA THR A 315 7.04 -15.67 -1.11
C THR A 315 7.35 -14.52 -2.07
N VAL A 316 7.93 -13.43 -1.56
CA VAL A 316 8.50 -12.34 -2.36
C VAL A 316 10.01 -12.32 -2.17
N MET A 317 10.78 -12.40 -3.27
CA MET A 317 12.24 -12.35 -3.26
C MET A 317 12.72 -11.05 -3.92
N GLU A 318 13.37 -10.19 -3.15
CA GLU A 318 13.79 -8.86 -3.59
C GLU A 318 15.30 -8.76 -3.70
N PHE A 319 15.78 -8.34 -4.88
CA PHE A 319 17.22 -8.24 -5.15
C PHE A 319 17.70 -6.82 -4.90
N PHE A 320 18.66 -6.67 -4.00
CA PHE A 320 19.24 -5.39 -3.62
C PHE A 320 20.71 -5.33 -4.05
N TYR A 321 21.19 -4.11 -4.28
CA TYR A 321 22.62 -3.88 -4.30
C TYR A 321 23.20 -4.23 -2.91
N PRO A 322 24.34 -4.94 -2.82
CA PRO A 322 24.90 -5.39 -1.54
C PRO A 322 24.99 -4.26 -0.50
N GLN A 323 24.66 -4.58 0.75
CA GLN A 323 24.52 -3.66 1.89
C GLN A 323 23.36 -2.66 1.81
N GLY A 324 22.63 -2.65 0.69
CA GLY A 324 21.45 -1.83 0.50
C GLY A 324 20.17 -2.52 0.99
N PHE A 325 19.28 -1.77 1.63
CA PHE A 325 18.00 -2.32 2.07
C PHE A 325 16.96 -1.21 2.22
N ALA A 326 15.70 -1.52 1.87
CA ALA A 326 14.54 -0.68 2.12
C ALA A 326 13.32 -1.55 2.45
N HIS A 327 12.40 -1.00 3.25
CA HIS A 327 11.22 -1.74 3.74
C HIS A 327 10.06 -1.81 2.75
N ASP A 328 10.13 -1.21 1.55
CA ASP A 328 8.98 -1.05 0.64
C ASP A 328 8.14 -2.32 0.44
N TYR A 329 8.80 -3.38 -0.03
CA TYR A 329 8.13 -4.64 -0.33
C TYR A 329 8.31 -5.64 0.80
N GLU A 330 9.35 -5.55 1.62
CA GLU A 330 9.47 -6.36 2.85
C GLU A 330 8.25 -6.15 3.75
N TYR A 331 8.00 -4.90 4.12
CA TYR A 331 6.93 -4.55 5.05
C TYR A 331 5.58 -4.97 4.50
N THR A 332 5.30 -4.61 3.24
CA THR A 332 4.02 -4.88 2.57
C THR A 332 3.78 -6.40 2.44
N THR A 333 4.81 -7.18 2.08
CA THR A 333 4.73 -8.64 2.00
C THR A 333 4.37 -9.26 3.35
N ARG A 334 5.08 -8.87 4.41
CA ARG A 334 4.86 -9.42 5.74
C ARG A 334 3.53 -8.98 6.34
N ALA A 335 3.09 -7.76 6.08
CA ALA A 335 1.78 -7.26 6.52
C ALA A 335 0.60 -8.01 5.87
N LEU A 336 0.83 -8.64 4.72
CA LEU A 336 -0.13 -9.54 4.06
C LEU A 336 -0.01 -11.00 4.50
N GLY A 337 0.89 -11.34 5.42
CA GLY A 337 1.10 -12.71 5.89
C GLY A 337 1.91 -13.59 4.94
N MET A 338 2.63 -12.99 3.98
CA MET A 338 3.57 -13.69 3.10
C MET A 338 5.00 -13.60 3.63
N VAL A 339 5.89 -14.45 3.12
CA VAL A 339 7.31 -14.43 3.49
C VAL A 339 8.10 -13.55 2.53
N HIS A 340 8.97 -12.67 3.04
CA HIS A 340 9.88 -11.87 2.23
C HIS A 340 11.31 -12.36 2.40
N TYR A 341 12.08 -12.39 1.32
CA TYR A 341 13.53 -12.54 1.35
C TYR A 341 14.19 -11.41 0.57
N GLY A 342 15.16 -10.73 1.19
CA GLY A 342 16.06 -9.83 0.48
C GLY A 342 17.36 -10.55 0.12
N PHE A 343 17.93 -10.24 -1.04
CA PHE A 343 19.20 -10.81 -1.52
C PHE A 343 20.28 -9.74 -1.69
N TRP A 344 21.49 -10.09 -1.26
CA TRP A 344 22.76 -9.45 -1.60
C TRP A 344 23.63 -10.49 -2.32
N ASP A 345 23.53 -10.53 -3.64
CA ASP A 345 24.18 -11.55 -4.47
C ASP A 345 23.82 -12.99 -4.08
N ALA A 346 24.70 -13.69 -3.35
CA ALA A 346 24.48 -15.07 -2.86
C ALA A 346 23.90 -15.15 -1.46
N GLU A 347 24.00 -14.07 -0.68
CA GLU A 347 23.46 -14.01 0.68
C GLU A 347 22.00 -13.55 0.64
N HIS A 348 21.17 -14.12 1.51
CA HIS A 348 19.80 -13.67 1.68
C HIS A 348 19.47 -13.48 3.15
N PHE A 349 18.50 -12.61 3.42
CA PHE A 349 18.02 -12.27 4.75
C PHE A 349 16.49 -12.22 4.76
N THR A 350 15.90 -12.42 5.93
CA THR A 350 14.45 -12.37 6.15
C THR A 350 14.14 -11.93 7.57
N SER A 351 12.88 -11.57 7.84
CA SER A 351 12.42 -11.21 9.18
C SER A 351 12.54 -12.41 10.14
N PRO A 352 12.98 -12.24 11.40
CA PRO A 352 13.26 -10.97 12.08
C PRO A 352 14.67 -10.40 11.86
N SER A 353 15.54 -11.10 11.14
CA SER A 353 16.95 -10.76 10.92
C SER A 353 17.14 -9.82 9.72
N LEU A 354 16.51 -8.65 9.75
CA LEU A 354 16.59 -7.66 8.67
C LEU A 354 17.81 -6.73 8.85
N PRO A 355 18.48 -6.34 7.75
CA PRO A 355 19.45 -5.25 7.77
C PRO A 355 18.82 -3.92 8.18
N ILE A 356 19.66 -2.97 8.60
CA ILE A 356 19.23 -1.58 8.79
C ILE A 356 19.02 -0.94 7.40
N PRO A 357 17.89 -0.25 7.15
CA PRO A 357 17.65 0.43 5.88
C PRO A 357 18.80 1.37 5.51
N ARG A 358 19.31 1.21 4.30
CA ARG A 358 20.46 1.97 3.77
C ARG A 358 20.38 2.06 2.25
N TYR A 359 20.51 3.28 1.72
CA TYR A 359 20.57 3.56 0.30
C TYR A 359 22.04 3.80 -0.07
N VAL A 360 22.79 2.70 -0.28
CA VAL A 360 24.22 2.76 -0.62
C VAL A 360 24.47 3.26 -2.04
N ASP A 361 25.71 3.64 -2.34
CA ASP A 361 26.13 3.90 -3.73
C ASP A 361 25.87 2.65 -4.58
N GLY A 362 25.26 2.85 -5.75
CA GLY A 362 24.81 1.74 -6.60
C GLY A 362 23.43 1.18 -6.26
N PHE A 363 22.79 1.58 -5.15
CA PHE A 363 21.44 1.11 -4.79
C PHE A 363 20.43 1.35 -5.91
N GLN A 364 20.44 2.53 -6.53
CA GLN A 364 19.57 2.85 -7.68
C GLN A 364 20.21 2.51 -9.05
N GLY A 365 21.39 1.88 -9.04
CA GLY A 365 22.24 1.63 -10.22
C GLY A 365 21.78 0.48 -11.11
N ASN A 366 22.61 0.15 -12.10
CA ASN A 366 22.30 -0.83 -13.16
C ASN A 366 23.15 -2.11 -13.11
N GLU A 367 23.89 -2.28 -12.02
CA GLU A 367 24.87 -3.35 -11.84
C GLU A 367 24.59 -4.10 -10.55
N ILE A 368 23.33 -4.45 -10.31
CA ILE A 368 22.95 -5.20 -9.11
C ILE A 368 23.35 -6.67 -9.29
N PRO A 369 24.24 -7.22 -8.45
CA PRO A 369 24.64 -8.62 -8.53
C PRO A 369 23.53 -9.53 -7.98
N ILE A 370 23.37 -10.69 -8.60
CA ILE A 370 22.56 -11.78 -8.07
C ILE A 370 23.21 -13.13 -8.35
N ASN A 371 23.18 -14.04 -7.38
CA ASN A 371 23.61 -15.42 -7.56
C ASN A 371 22.41 -16.30 -7.89
N ALA A 372 22.39 -16.87 -9.09
CA ALA A 372 21.27 -17.66 -9.59
C ALA A 372 21.01 -18.92 -8.74
N ASP A 373 22.07 -19.60 -8.28
CA ASP A 373 21.96 -20.86 -7.54
C ASP A 373 21.35 -20.61 -6.16
N ALA A 374 21.74 -19.53 -5.49
CA ALA A 374 21.15 -19.13 -4.20
C ALA A 374 19.63 -18.88 -4.32
N VAL A 375 19.20 -18.17 -5.36
CA VAL A 375 17.77 -17.89 -5.61
C VAL A 375 17.00 -19.18 -5.90
N VAL A 376 17.54 -20.05 -6.75
CA VAL A 376 16.90 -21.31 -7.15
C VAL A 376 16.80 -22.28 -5.97
N ASN A 377 17.86 -22.42 -5.17
CA ASN A 377 17.85 -23.26 -3.97
C ASN A 377 16.77 -22.79 -2.98
N LEU A 378 16.62 -21.48 -2.79
CA LEU A 378 15.57 -20.94 -1.94
C LEU A 378 14.17 -21.17 -2.54
N CYS A 379 14.00 -21.07 -3.87
CA CYS A 379 12.73 -21.41 -4.52
C CYS A 379 12.34 -22.86 -4.25
N ILE A 380 13.28 -23.81 -4.41
CA ILE A 380 13.04 -25.24 -4.12
C ILE A 380 12.63 -25.40 -2.66
N HIS A 381 13.42 -24.86 -1.73
CA HIS A 381 13.12 -24.94 -0.30
C HIS A 381 11.73 -24.39 0.05
N ARG A 382 11.35 -23.23 -0.50
CA ARG A 382 10.04 -22.62 -0.23
C ARG A 382 8.87 -23.39 -0.83
N LEU A 383 9.09 -24.12 -1.92
CA LEU A 383 8.07 -24.91 -2.59
C LEU A 383 7.98 -26.34 -2.06
N SER A 384 9.00 -26.86 -1.38
CA SER A 384 9.02 -28.19 -0.77
C SER A 384 8.38 -28.27 0.63
N LEU A 385 8.01 -27.13 1.24
CA LEU A 385 7.46 -27.07 2.61
C LEU A 385 6.09 -27.74 2.82
N GLU A 386 5.52 -28.38 1.80
CA GLU A 386 4.40 -29.31 1.98
C GLU A 386 4.84 -30.75 2.25
N GLU A 387 6.02 -31.19 1.79
CA GLU A 387 6.44 -32.59 1.97
C GLU A 387 6.72 -32.94 3.44
N GLU A 388 7.06 -31.95 4.28
CA GLU A 388 7.39 -32.17 5.70
C GLU A 388 6.19 -32.06 6.67
N VAL A 389 4.99 -31.68 6.20
CA VAL A 389 3.80 -31.51 7.06
C VAL A 389 2.82 -32.68 6.94
N ASP A 390 2.99 -33.52 5.91
CA ASP A 390 2.20 -34.72 5.64
C ASP A 390 2.91 -36.04 6.05
N ASP A 391 4.10 -35.96 6.68
CA ASP A 391 4.80 -37.03 7.42
C ASP A 391 4.72 -36.79 8.94
#